data_AF-A0A0E3P0H2-F1
#
_entry.id   AF-A0A0E3P0H2-F1
#
_cell.length_a   1.000
_cell.length_b   1.000
_cell.length_c   1.000
_cell.angle_alpha   90.00
_cell.angle_beta   90.00
_cell.angle_gamma   90.00
#
_symmetry.space_group_name_H-M   'P 1'
#
loop_
_entity.id
_entity.type
_entity.pdbx_description
1 polymer ?
#
loop_
_entity_poly.entity_id
_entity_poly.type
_entity_poly.pdbx_seq_one_letter_code
_entity_poly.pdbx_strand_id
1 'polypeptide(L)'
;MTNDGNIDLIGVSVKDSLITITGPTGDDKGPGVLNVGEIWTYKGCYTVTQEDINNNGNGDGFIDNTATVESDQLQPETDSEKVPIEEEQAPIEEEPAYTINKTVTDVGG
;
A
#
# COMPACT_ATOMS: atom_id res chain seq x y z
N MET A 1 3.40 12.73 -9.58
CA MET A 1 4.00 14.05 -9.30
C MET A 1 3.92 14.89 -10.56
N THR A 2 3.53 16.15 -10.44
CA THR A 2 3.41 17.07 -11.59
C THR A 2 4.16 18.35 -11.27
N ASN A 3 4.90 18.90 -12.23
CA ASN A 3 5.47 20.24 -12.12
C ASN A 3 4.56 21.28 -12.78
N ASP A 4 3.61 21.79 -12.00
CA ASP A 4 2.69 22.87 -12.41
C ASP A 4 3.30 24.28 -12.22
N GLY A 5 4.59 24.35 -11.87
CA GLY A 5 5.32 25.59 -11.65
C GLY A 5 5.76 26.27 -12.95
N ASN A 6 6.69 27.21 -12.82
CA ASN A 6 7.30 27.94 -13.94
C ASN A 6 8.81 27.76 -14.04
N ILE A 7 9.39 26.87 -13.23
CA ILE A 7 10.80 26.51 -13.25
C ILE A 7 10.95 24.99 -13.28
N ASP A 8 12.03 24.52 -13.89
CA ASP A 8 12.37 23.10 -13.90
C ASP A 8 12.86 22.65 -12.52
N LEU A 9 12.60 21.37 -12.17
CA LEU A 9 13.06 20.77 -10.93
C LEU A 9 14.17 19.75 -11.21
N ILE A 10 15.30 19.88 -10.52
CA ILE A 10 16.44 18.97 -10.57
C ILE A 10 16.69 18.35 -9.19
N GLY A 11 17.46 17.25 -9.17
CA GLY A 11 17.74 16.52 -7.94
C GLY A 11 16.48 15.88 -7.34
N VAL A 12 15.44 15.69 -8.17
CA VAL A 12 14.16 15.14 -7.71
C VAL A 12 14.36 13.71 -7.24
N SER A 13 14.08 13.47 -5.96
CA SER A 13 14.12 12.13 -5.36
C SER A 13 12.87 11.90 -4.54
N VAL A 14 12.40 10.64 -4.54
CA VAL A 14 11.27 10.21 -3.72
C VAL A 14 11.76 9.09 -2.81
N LYS A 15 11.42 9.20 -1.53
CA LYS A 15 11.78 8.25 -0.48
C LYS A 15 10.53 7.81 0.24
N ASP A 16 10.51 6.56 0.67
CA ASP A 16 9.43 5.99 1.47
C ASP A 16 10.06 4.89 2.33
N SER A 17 9.67 4.82 3.61
CA SER A 17 10.30 3.91 4.57
C SER A 17 9.78 2.47 4.47
N LEU A 18 8.58 2.25 3.92
CA LEU A 18 7.97 0.93 3.85
C LEU A 18 8.17 0.26 2.48
N ILE A 19 8.28 1.05 1.41
CA ILE A 19 8.38 0.51 0.04
C ILE A 19 9.71 0.82 -0.63
N THR A 20 10.13 -0.10 -1.50
CA THR A 20 11.13 0.23 -2.51
C THR A 20 10.44 0.93 -3.67
N ILE A 21 10.88 2.15 -3.98
CA ILE A 21 10.34 2.96 -5.07
C ILE A 21 11.01 2.57 -6.40
N THR A 22 10.19 2.50 -7.45
CA THR A 22 10.58 2.28 -8.85
C THR A 22 10.05 3.40 -9.72
N GLY A 23 10.76 3.72 -10.80
CA GLY A 23 10.50 4.87 -11.69
C GLY A 23 11.63 5.91 -11.63
N PRO A 24 11.37 7.17 -12.04
CA PRO A 24 10.10 7.64 -12.57
C PRO A 24 9.82 7.10 -13.98
N THR A 25 8.55 6.99 -14.35
CA THR A 25 8.13 7.03 -15.76
C THR A 25 7.64 8.43 -16.10
N GLY A 26 7.84 8.88 -17.35
CA GLY A 26 7.46 10.23 -17.80
C GLY A 26 8.59 11.26 -17.76
N ASP A 27 9.83 10.81 -17.51
CA ASP A 27 11.07 11.58 -17.71
C ASP A 27 11.43 11.59 -19.20
N ASP A 28 10.57 12.23 -19.99
CA ASP A 28 10.62 12.17 -21.46
C ASP A 28 11.27 13.42 -22.06
N LYS A 29 11.26 14.56 -21.36
CA LYS A 29 11.96 15.79 -21.75
C LYS A 29 13.07 16.03 -20.75
N GLY A 30 14.29 16.22 -21.26
CA GLY A 30 15.46 16.53 -20.42
C GLY A 30 15.72 15.49 -19.32
N PRO A 31 16.32 14.32 -19.64
CA PRO A 31 16.49 13.24 -18.67
C PRO A 31 17.05 13.68 -17.32
N GLY A 32 16.39 13.29 -16.24
CA GLY A 32 16.74 13.64 -14.87
C GLY A 32 16.29 15.03 -14.43
N VAL A 33 15.48 15.72 -15.24
CA VAL A 33 14.91 17.05 -14.94
C VAL A 33 13.39 16.95 -15.07
N LEU A 34 12.67 17.24 -13.99
CA LEU A 34 11.21 17.32 -14.07
C LEU A 34 10.84 18.69 -14.65
N ASN A 35 10.64 18.73 -15.97
CA ASN A 35 10.37 19.98 -16.68
C ASN A 35 8.97 20.54 -16.36
N VAL A 36 8.79 21.84 -16.60
CA VAL A 36 7.47 22.47 -16.47
C VAL A 36 6.42 21.75 -17.33
N GLY A 37 5.31 21.36 -16.69
CA GLY A 37 4.20 20.62 -17.29
C GLY A 37 4.46 19.12 -17.48
N GLU A 38 5.57 18.58 -16.98
CA GLU A 38 5.79 17.14 -16.95
C GLU A 38 5.14 16.47 -15.75
N ILE A 39 4.91 15.17 -15.93
CA ILE A 39 4.33 14.29 -14.91
C ILE A 39 5.26 13.10 -14.75
N TRP A 40 5.81 12.95 -13.56
CA TRP A 40 6.57 11.76 -13.18
C TRP A 40 5.72 10.85 -12.30
N THR A 41 5.71 9.57 -12.65
CA THR A 41 5.02 8.53 -11.88
C THR A 41 6.03 7.60 -11.25
N TYR A 42 5.89 7.42 -9.94
CA TYR A 42 6.66 6.49 -9.13
C TYR A 42 5.73 5.38 -8.64
N LYS A 43 6.27 4.17 -8.47
CA LYS A 43 5.53 3.01 -7.98
C LYS A 43 6.31 2.30 -6.89
N GLY A 44 5.61 1.83 -5.87
CA GLY A 44 6.13 0.86 -4.92
C GLY A 44 4.97 0.05 -4.37
N CYS A 45 5.29 -1.09 -3.76
CA CYS A 45 4.31 -1.95 -3.15
C CYS A 45 4.80 -2.34 -1.76
N TYR A 46 3.91 -2.24 -0.78
CA TYR A 46 4.12 -2.81 0.53
C TYR A 46 3.34 -4.12 0.63
N THR A 47 3.97 -5.17 1.15
CA THR A 47 3.29 -6.42 1.47
C THR A 47 3.12 -6.48 2.97
N VAL A 48 1.86 -6.46 3.42
CA VAL A 48 1.53 -6.60 4.85
C VAL A 48 2.10 -7.92 5.38
N THR A 49 2.73 -7.86 6.54
CA THR A 49 3.35 -9.01 7.19
C THR A 49 2.49 -9.51 8.36
N GLN A 50 2.78 -10.74 8.80
CA GLN A 50 2.14 -11.27 10.01
C GLN A 50 2.50 -10.45 11.26
N GLU A 51 3.67 -9.81 11.28
CA GLU A 51 4.06 -8.94 12.39
C GLU A 51 3.18 -7.68 12.45
N ASP A 52 2.86 -7.07 11.31
CA ASP A 52 1.96 -5.92 11.27
C ASP A 52 0.58 -6.27 11.83
N ILE A 53 0.06 -7.46 11.46
CA ILE A 53 -1.19 -8.00 12.01
C ILE A 53 -1.07 -8.22 13.51
N ASN A 54 -0.02 -8.92 13.96
CA ASN A 54 0.18 -9.25 15.38
C ASN A 54 0.35 -8.00 16.24
N ASN A 55 0.99 -6.96 15.70
CA ASN A 55 1.18 -5.66 16.35
C ASN A 55 0.02 -4.69 16.08
N ASN A 56 -1.03 -5.13 15.38
CA ASN A 56 -2.19 -4.33 15.00
C ASN A 56 -1.79 -2.96 14.41
N GLY A 57 -0.82 -2.94 13.49
CA GLY A 57 -0.40 -1.70 12.83
C GLY A 57 0.22 -0.69 13.79
N ASN A 58 1.10 -1.15 14.68
CA ASN A 58 1.61 -0.35 15.79
C ASN A 58 0.52 0.09 16.80
N GLY A 59 -0.59 -0.66 16.85
CA GLY A 59 -1.63 -0.56 17.87
C GLY A 59 -2.89 0.21 17.45
N ASP A 60 -2.91 0.86 16.29
CA ASP A 60 -4.06 1.64 15.84
C ASP A 60 -4.93 0.93 14.79
N GLY A 61 -4.49 -0.22 14.27
CA GLY A 61 -5.20 -1.04 13.30
C GLY A 61 -4.92 -0.70 11.85
N PHE A 62 -3.88 0.09 11.54
CA PHE A 62 -3.59 0.53 10.18
C PHE A 62 -2.12 0.39 9.78
N ILE A 63 -1.90 0.28 8.48
CA ILE A 63 -0.60 0.52 7.84
C ILE A 63 -0.58 1.97 7.36
N ASP A 64 0.28 2.77 7.97
CA ASP A 64 0.57 4.13 7.54
C ASP A 64 1.78 4.15 6.60
N ASN A 65 1.56 4.46 5.33
CA ASN A 65 2.62 4.61 4.36
C ASN A 65 2.84 6.09 4.02
N THR A 66 4.07 6.59 4.08
CA THR A 66 4.38 7.99 3.79
C THR A 66 5.56 8.10 2.84
N ALA A 67 5.32 8.77 1.71
CA ALA A 67 6.35 9.13 0.75
C ALA A 67 6.77 10.59 0.94
N THR A 68 8.07 10.86 0.87
CA THR A 68 8.66 12.20 0.84
C THR A 68 9.28 12.46 -0.51
N VAL A 69 8.93 13.59 -1.14
CA VAL A 69 9.63 14.13 -2.30
C VAL A 69 10.58 15.24 -1.87
N GLU A 70 11.77 15.25 -2.47
CA GLU A 70 12.76 16.32 -2.32
C GLU A 70 13.21 16.78 -3.71
N SER A 71 13.59 18.06 -3.82
CA SER A 71 14.27 18.61 -4.99
C SER A 71 15.21 19.73 -4.56
N ASP A 72 16.10 20.18 -5.44
CA ASP A 72 17.02 21.27 -5.15
C ASP A 72 16.32 22.66 -5.07
N GLN A 73 15.09 22.77 -5.58
CA GLN A 73 14.36 24.04 -5.71
C GLN A 73 13.25 24.22 -4.67
N LEU A 74 12.74 23.13 -4.09
CA LEU A 74 11.60 23.15 -3.17
C LEU A 74 11.98 22.52 -1.83
N GLN A 75 11.25 22.87 -0.77
CA GLN A 75 11.33 22.13 0.48
C GLN A 75 10.76 20.72 0.29
N PRO A 76 11.20 19.75 1.11
CA PRO A 76 10.60 18.42 1.11
C PRO A 76 9.10 18.49 1.36
N GLU A 77 8.34 17.71 0.60
CA GLU A 77 6.88 17.56 0.76
C GLU A 77 6.56 16.08 1.00
N THR A 78 5.45 15.80 1.67
CA THR A 78 5.04 14.44 2.01
C THR A 78 3.62 14.14 1.57
N ASP A 79 3.39 12.90 1.19
CA ASP A 79 2.05 12.36 0.94
C ASP A 79 1.91 11.04 1.70
N SER A 80 0.77 10.86 2.38
CA SER A 80 0.54 9.76 3.31
C SER A 80 -0.78 9.06 3.01
N GLU A 81 -0.76 7.73 3.06
CA GLU A 81 -1.94 6.87 2.92
C GLU A 81 -2.06 5.94 4.12
N LYS A 82 -3.29 5.65 4.55
CA LYS A 82 -3.57 4.84 5.74
C LYS A 82 -4.55 3.74 5.37
N VAL A 83 -4.08 2.50 5.39
CA VAL A 83 -4.87 1.32 5.00
C VAL A 83 -5.16 0.47 6.23
N PRO A 84 -6.43 0.13 6.53
CA PRO A 84 -6.75 -0.71 7.68
C PRO A 84 -6.16 -2.11 7.51
N ILE A 85 -5.69 -2.72 8.60
CA ILE A 85 -5.25 -4.13 8.66
C ILE A 85 -6.49 -5.04 8.78
N GLU A 86 -7.58 -4.68 8.12
CA GLU A 86 -8.75 -5.53 8.05
C GLU A 86 -8.31 -6.87 7.44
N GLU A 87 -8.45 -7.96 8.22
CA GLU A 87 -8.76 -9.24 7.59
C GLU A 87 -9.91 -8.94 6.62
N GLU A 88 -9.76 -9.29 5.35
CA GLU A 88 -10.86 -9.32 4.41
C GLU A 88 -11.84 -10.42 4.87
N GLN A 89 -12.49 -10.23 6.02
CA GLN A 89 -13.74 -10.88 6.33
C GLN A 89 -14.78 -10.15 5.49
N ALA A 90 -14.80 -10.48 4.19
CA ALA A 90 -16.09 -10.66 3.55
C ALA A 90 -16.99 -11.41 4.55
N PRO A 91 -18.22 -10.96 4.84
CA PRO A 91 -19.05 -11.64 5.83
C PRO A 91 -19.08 -13.11 5.44
N ILE A 92 -18.47 -13.95 6.27
CA ILE A 92 -18.64 -15.39 6.18
C ILE A 92 -20.13 -15.61 6.43
N GLU A 93 -20.89 -15.89 5.36
CA GLU A 93 -22.15 -16.61 5.53
C GLU A 93 -21.77 -17.99 6.08
N GLU A 94 -21.61 -18.04 7.40
CA GLU A 94 -21.52 -19.25 8.19
C GLU A 94 -22.84 -20.01 8.01
N GLU A 95 -22.86 -20.95 7.07
CA GLU A 95 -23.84 -22.05 7.05
C GLU A 95 -23.14 -23.38 7.43
N PRO A 96 -22.67 -23.56 8.69
CA PRO A 96 -22.19 -24.85 9.13
C PRO A 96 -23.37 -25.83 9.27
N ALA A 97 -23.62 -26.61 8.21
CA ALA A 97 -24.59 -27.70 8.23
C ALA A 97 -23.90 -29.05 8.45
N TYR A 98 -24.08 -29.66 9.62
CA TYR A 98 -23.70 -31.05 9.87
C TYR A 98 -24.94 -31.84 10.28
N THR A 99 -25.24 -32.93 9.58
CA THR A 99 -26.30 -33.88 9.94
C THR A 99 -25.67 -35.18 10.44
N ILE A 100 -25.95 -35.58 11.68
CA ILE A 100 -25.59 -36.90 12.22
C ILE A 100 -26.80 -37.82 12.06
N ASN A 101 -26.68 -38.81 11.17
CA ASN A 101 -27.63 -39.92 11.10
C ASN A 101 -27.10 -41.10 11.90
N LYS A 102 -27.76 -41.41 13.03
CA LYS A 102 -27.50 -42.63 13.81
C LYS A 102 -28.63 -43.63 13.58
N THR A 103 -28.38 -44.65 12.76
CA THR A 103 -29.27 -45.80 12.64
C THR A 103 -28.86 -46.88 13.63
N VAL A 104 -29.78 -47.27 14.52
CA VAL A 104 -29.62 -48.46 15.36
C VAL A 104 -29.85 -49.67 14.46
N THR A 105 -28.81 -50.47 14.25
CA THR A 105 -29.00 -51.87 13.86
C THR A 105 -29.27 -52.65 15.14
N ASP A 106 -30.38 -53.37 15.12
CA ASP A 106 -30.93 -54.16 16.23
C ASP A 106 -29.87 -54.95 17.02
N VAL A 107 -30.04 -55.01 18.34
CA VAL A 107 -29.31 -55.93 19.23
C VAL A 107 -30.24 -57.10 19.50
N GLY A 108 -30.17 -58.10 18.62
CA GLY A 108 -30.96 -59.32 18.73
C GLY A 108 -30.08 -60.56 18.88
N GLY A 109 -30.20 -61.23 20.03
CA GLY A 109 -29.92 -62.66 20.23
C GLY A 109 -28.63 -63.00 20.95
#